data_AF-A0A9W6NWC0-F1
#
_entry.id   AF-A0A9W6NWC0-F1
#
_cell.length_a   1.000
_cell.length_b   1.000
_cell.length_c   1.000
_cell.angle_alpha   90.00
_cell.angle_beta   90.00
_cell.angle_gamma   90.00
#
_symmetry.space_group_name_H-M   'P 1'
#
loop_
_entity.id
_entity.type
_entity.pdbx_description
1 polymer ?
#
loop_
_entity_poly.entity_id
_entity_poly.type
_entity_poly.pdbx_seq_one_letter_code
_entity_poly.pdbx_strand_id
1 'polypeptide(L)'
;MSTELTGEDVLARIRADRGHYPEVFEVAARFDPQALLDFHAGYRHAMGPGTSLSEPVRQLVLLALDAAAHFHRGCRFHMLEALRAGVEPEEIVETLRLTGLTGGYHVPLVAYPLLAEALAEFEAERPPGS
;
A
#
# COMPACT_ATOMS: atom_id res chain seq x y z
N MET A 1 -9.96 23.63 -31.13
CA MET A 1 -8.93 22.58 -31.23
C MET A 1 -8.46 22.32 -29.82
N SER A 2 -8.87 21.23 -29.20
CA SER A 2 -8.30 20.83 -27.90
C SER A 2 -6.84 20.50 -28.15
N THR A 3 -5.93 21.20 -27.49
CA THR A 3 -4.50 20.88 -27.53
C THR A 3 -4.33 19.46 -27.02
N GLU A 4 -3.67 18.59 -27.78
CA GLU A 4 -3.35 17.23 -27.32
C GLU A 4 -2.47 17.34 -26.07
N LEU A 5 -2.94 16.72 -24.97
CA LEU A 5 -2.22 16.67 -23.71
C LEU A 5 -0.94 15.85 -23.89
N THR A 6 0.24 16.48 -23.77
CA THR A 6 1.50 15.77 -23.91
C THR A 6 1.92 15.10 -22.59
N GLY A 7 2.76 14.06 -22.67
CA GLY A 7 3.36 13.45 -21.49
C GLY A 7 4.17 14.45 -20.65
N GLU A 8 4.85 15.40 -21.29
CA GLU A 8 5.61 16.46 -20.61
C GLU A 8 4.69 17.38 -19.79
N ASP A 9 3.52 17.75 -20.33
CA ASP A 9 2.53 18.56 -19.61
C ASP A 9 2.05 17.85 -18.34
N VAL A 10 1.77 16.54 -18.44
CA VAL A 10 1.32 15.73 -17.30
C VAL A 10 2.41 15.62 -16.24
N LEU A 11 3.66 15.33 -16.64
CA LEU A 11 4.79 15.25 -15.71
C LEU A 11 5.07 16.59 -15.03
N ALA A 12 5.01 17.69 -15.77
CA ALA A 12 5.16 19.04 -15.22
C ALA A 12 4.06 19.33 -14.18
N ARG A 13 2.82 18.93 -14.47
CA ARG A 13 1.71 19.06 -13.52
C ARG A 13 1.92 18.25 -12.25
N ILE A 14 2.32 16.98 -12.37
CA ILE A 14 2.56 16.11 -11.20
C ILE A 14 3.70 16.67 -10.34
N ARG A 15 4.78 17.14 -10.98
CA ARG A 15 5.90 17.78 -10.28
C ARG A 15 5.47 19.05 -9.55
N ALA A 16 4.63 19.89 -10.16
CA ALA A 16 4.10 21.08 -9.50
C ALA A 16 3.22 20.74 -8.30
N ASP A 17 2.40 19.70 -8.40
CA ASP A 17 1.46 19.30 -7.36
C ASP A 17 2.11 18.52 -6.20
N ARG A 18 3.19 17.77 -6.45
CA ARG A 18 3.80 16.82 -5.48
C ARG A 18 5.27 17.07 -5.18
N GLY A 19 5.92 17.99 -5.90
CA GLY A 19 7.37 18.23 -5.84
C GLY A 19 8.22 17.17 -6.57
N HIS A 20 7.82 15.89 -6.53
CA HIS A 20 8.52 14.81 -7.22
C HIS A 20 7.57 13.71 -7.73
N TYR A 21 8.08 12.85 -8.60
CA TYR A 21 7.44 11.62 -9.04
C TYR A 21 8.50 10.52 -9.26
N PRO A 22 8.14 9.23 -9.22
CA PRO A 22 9.07 8.14 -9.55
C PRO A 22 9.31 8.04 -11.07
N GLU A 23 10.50 7.62 -11.49
CA GLU A 23 10.91 7.50 -12.91
C GLU A 23 9.91 6.70 -13.78
N VAL A 24 9.20 5.73 -13.20
CA VAL A 24 8.15 4.97 -13.90
C VAL A 24 7.04 5.86 -14.48
N PHE A 25 6.83 7.06 -13.94
CA PHE A 25 5.87 8.01 -14.48
C PHE A 25 6.33 8.59 -15.82
N GLU A 26 7.63 8.70 -16.09
CA GLU A 26 8.13 9.15 -17.39
C GLU A 26 7.83 8.12 -18.48
N VAL A 27 7.96 6.84 -18.12
CA VAL A 27 7.54 5.72 -18.98
C VAL A 27 6.03 5.76 -19.20
N ALA A 28 5.23 5.91 -18.14
CA ALA A 28 3.77 5.99 -18.26
C ALA A 28 3.33 7.18 -19.12
N ALA A 29 3.95 8.36 -18.93
CA ALA A 29 3.67 9.56 -19.71
C ALA A 29 4.00 9.41 -21.19
N ARG A 30 4.99 8.57 -21.54
CA ARG A 30 5.32 8.28 -22.94
C ARG A 30 4.27 7.40 -23.61
N PHE A 31 3.70 6.44 -22.89
CA PHE A 31 2.78 5.45 -23.47
C PHE A 31 1.31 5.84 -23.34
N ASP A 32 0.91 6.40 -22.21
CA ASP A 32 -0.47 6.80 -21.92
C ASP A 32 -0.50 8.00 -20.96
N PRO A 33 -0.29 9.23 -21.47
CA PRO A 33 -0.37 10.46 -20.68
C PRO A 33 -1.70 10.63 -19.96
N GLN A 34 -2.82 10.23 -20.58
CA GLN A 34 -4.14 10.41 -20.03
C GLN A 34 -4.35 9.48 -18.82
N ALA A 35 -3.98 8.21 -18.93
CA ALA A 35 -4.08 7.28 -17.79
C ALA A 35 -3.21 7.73 -16.61
N LEU A 36 -2.01 8.29 -16.87
CA LEU A 36 -1.18 8.86 -15.82
C LEU A 36 -1.85 10.08 -15.16
N LEU A 37 -2.47 10.96 -15.95
CA LEU A 37 -3.21 12.10 -15.42
C LEU A 37 -4.41 11.66 -14.57
N ASP A 38 -5.17 10.66 -15.02
CA ASP A 38 -6.33 10.13 -14.31
C ASP A 38 -5.91 9.49 -12.99
N PHE A 39 -4.82 8.71 -13.00
CA PHE A 39 -4.20 8.18 -11.78
C PHE A 39 -3.79 9.32 -10.83
N HIS A 40 -3.15 10.37 -11.35
CA HIS A 40 -2.73 11.50 -10.54
C HIS A 40 -3.92 12.22 -9.90
N ALA A 41 -4.99 12.43 -10.66
CA ALA A 41 -6.22 13.06 -10.18
C ALA A 41 -6.89 12.22 -9.08
N GLY A 42 -7.00 10.89 -9.28
CA GLY A 42 -7.54 9.98 -8.28
C GLY A 42 -6.74 9.98 -6.98
N TYR A 43 -5.41 9.93 -7.08
CA TYR A 43 -4.54 10.04 -5.91
C TYR A 43 -4.69 11.39 -5.21
N ARG A 44 -4.77 12.52 -5.96
CA ARG A 44 -4.97 13.85 -5.37
C ARG A 44 -6.34 14.00 -4.71
N HIS A 45 -7.36 13.34 -5.23
CA HIS A 45 -8.66 13.29 -4.57
C HIS A 45 -8.55 12.56 -3.21
N ALA A 46 -7.87 11.41 -3.18
CA ALA A 46 -7.70 10.63 -1.96
C ALA A 46 -6.74 11.28 -0.93
N MET A 47 -5.71 11.99 -1.38
CA MET A 47 -4.62 12.51 -0.54
C MET A 47 -4.61 14.03 -0.37
N GLY A 48 -5.48 14.75 -1.08
CA GLY A 48 -5.57 16.21 -1.08
C GLY A 48 -6.42 16.80 0.04
N PRO A 49 -6.67 18.12 0.00
CA PRO A 49 -7.57 18.79 0.93
C PRO A 49 -9.02 18.33 0.74
N GLY A 50 -9.85 18.46 1.79
CA GLY A 50 -11.27 18.11 1.76
C GLY A 50 -11.60 16.68 2.21
N THR A 51 -10.60 15.91 2.66
CA THR A 51 -10.80 14.61 3.31
C THR A 51 -11.07 14.76 4.80
N SER A 52 -11.90 13.90 5.39
CA SER A 52 -12.15 13.89 6.84
C SER A 52 -10.99 13.35 7.68
N LEU A 53 -10.09 12.55 7.10
CA LEU A 53 -8.88 12.07 7.78
C LEU A 53 -7.77 13.13 7.68
N SER A 54 -6.97 13.28 8.74
CA SER A 54 -5.79 14.13 8.70
C SER A 54 -4.71 13.56 7.78
N GLU A 55 -3.83 14.40 7.27
CA GLU A 55 -2.74 13.96 6.38
C GLU A 55 -1.84 12.89 7.01
N PRO A 56 -1.38 13.03 8.27
CA PRO A 56 -0.68 11.97 8.99
C PRO A 56 -1.38 10.61 8.92
N VAL A 57 -2.69 10.59 9.21
CA VAL A 57 -3.48 9.34 9.22
C VAL A 57 -3.58 8.74 7.83
N ARG A 58 -3.79 9.56 6.79
CA ARG A 58 -3.85 9.05 5.40
C ARG A 58 -2.52 8.41 4.98
N GLN A 59 -1.38 8.99 5.37
CA GLN A 59 -0.06 8.41 5.07
C GLN A 59 0.15 7.08 5.79
N LEU A 60 -0.23 6.97 7.07
CA LEU A 60 -0.14 5.73 7.83
C LEU A 60 -1.05 4.63 7.27
N VAL A 61 -2.26 4.98 6.82
CA VAL A 61 -3.18 4.02 6.17
C VAL A 61 -2.58 3.47 4.87
N LEU A 62 -2.07 4.32 3.98
CA LEU A 62 -1.46 3.86 2.74
C LEU A 62 -0.17 3.07 2.99
N LEU A 63 0.64 3.48 3.95
CA LEU A 63 1.79 2.69 4.41
C LEU A 63 1.37 1.27 4.85
N ALA A 64 0.31 1.15 5.65
CA ALA A 64 -0.18 -0.14 6.11
C ALA A 64 -0.66 -1.03 4.94
N LEU A 65 -1.36 -0.45 3.96
CA LEU A 65 -1.83 -1.16 2.77
C LEU A 65 -0.68 -1.62 1.88
N ASP A 66 0.31 -0.75 1.65
CA ASP A 66 1.50 -1.09 0.87
C ASP A 66 2.32 -2.18 1.54
N ALA A 67 2.46 -2.11 2.87
CA ALA A 67 3.16 -3.13 3.63
C ALA A 67 2.44 -4.49 3.59
N ALA A 68 1.11 -4.50 3.71
CA ALA A 68 0.30 -5.71 3.56
C ALA A 68 0.39 -6.32 2.15
N ALA A 69 0.54 -5.48 1.12
CA ALA A 69 0.72 -5.91 -0.27
C ALA A 69 2.18 -6.23 -0.64
N HIS A 70 3.12 -6.17 0.32
CA HIS A 70 4.56 -6.28 0.09
C HIS A 70 5.12 -5.30 -0.96
N PHE A 71 4.47 -4.14 -1.12
CA PHE A 71 4.87 -3.10 -2.06
C PHE A 71 5.91 -2.15 -1.46
N HIS A 72 7.15 -2.63 -1.39
CA HIS A 72 8.29 -1.94 -0.77
C HIS A 72 8.52 -0.48 -1.25
N ARG A 73 8.29 -0.19 -2.54
CA ARG A 73 8.43 1.19 -3.06
C ARG A 73 7.39 2.14 -2.48
N GLY A 74 6.15 1.68 -2.36
CA GLY A 74 5.06 2.42 -1.74
C GLY A 74 5.31 2.65 -0.25
N CYS A 75 5.74 1.60 0.47
CA CYS A 75 6.12 1.73 1.88
C CYS A 75 7.14 2.85 2.10
N ARG A 76 8.24 2.85 1.32
CA ARG A 76 9.28 3.88 1.45
C ARG A 76 8.73 5.27 1.14
N PHE A 77 7.90 5.41 0.11
CA PHE A 77 7.28 6.68 -0.24
C PHE A 77 6.40 7.19 0.91
N HIS A 78 5.46 6.39 1.41
CA HIS A 78 4.52 6.82 2.45
C HIS A 78 5.18 7.01 3.82
N MET A 79 6.27 6.30 4.14
CA MET A 79 7.09 6.61 5.32
C MET A 79 7.70 8.02 5.23
N LEU A 80 8.26 8.40 4.08
CA LEU A 80 8.85 9.73 3.90
C LEU A 80 7.79 10.82 3.98
N GLU A 81 6.62 10.61 3.38
CA GLU A 81 5.52 11.57 3.46
C GLU A 81 4.93 11.67 4.87
N ALA A 82 4.82 10.56 5.61
CA ALA A 82 4.38 10.55 7.01
C ALA A 82 5.33 11.39 7.88
N LEU A 83 6.65 11.18 7.75
CA LEU A 83 7.65 11.97 8.47
C LEU A 83 7.57 13.47 8.12
N ARG A 84 7.36 13.80 6.84
CA ARG A 84 7.15 15.20 6.39
C ARG A 84 5.88 15.81 6.97
N ALA A 85 4.85 15.00 7.22
CA ALA A 85 3.60 15.40 7.86
C ALA A 85 3.69 15.47 9.40
N GLY A 86 4.85 15.18 9.99
CA GLY A 86 5.08 15.26 11.44
C GLY A 86 4.69 14.01 12.23
N VAL A 87 4.57 12.86 11.56
CA VAL A 87 4.41 11.55 12.23
C VAL A 87 5.74 11.13 12.85
N GLU A 88 5.72 10.69 14.10
CA GLU A 88 6.93 10.21 14.77
C GLU A 88 7.30 8.78 14.31
N PRO A 89 8.60 8.41 14.31
CA PRO A 89 9.03 7.07 13.92
C PRO A 89 8.34 5.93 14.68
N GLU A 90 7.99 6.16 15.95
CA GLU A 90 7.28 5.21 16.80
C GLU A 90 5.87 4.89 16.26
N GLU A 91 5.14 5.88 15.76
CA GLU A 91 3.81 5.68 15.16
C GLU A 91 3.90 4.87 13.85
N ILE A 92 4.98 5.05 13.08
CA ILE A 92 5.26 4.25 11.89
C ILE A 92 5.52 2.79 12.28
N VAL A 93 6.35 2.56 13.31
CA VAL A 93 6.65 1.22 13.82
C VAL A 93 5.38 0.55 14.35
N GLU A 94 4.53 1.26 15.09
CA GLU A 94 3.24 0.76 15.54
C GLU A 94 2.30 0.41 14.38
N THR A 95 2.22 1.28 13.37
CA THR A 95 1.44 1.02 12.16
C THR A 95 1.89 -0.28 11.47
N LEU A 96 3.20 -0.49 11.30
CA LEU A 96 3.72 -1.73 10.72
C LEU A 96 3.42 -2.96 11.57
N ARG A 97 3.45 -2.86 12.91
CA ARG A 97 3.03 -3.94 13.80
C ARG A 97 1.55 -4.28 13.63
N LEU A 98 0.69 -3.25 13.52
CA LEU A 98 -0.74 -3.44 13.24
C LEU A 98 -0.96 -4.11 11.87
N THR A 99 -0.20 -3.72 10.84
CA THR A 99 -0.23 -4.40 9.53
C THR A 99 0.11 -5.89 9.66
N GLY A 100 1.04 -6.26 10.55
CA GLY A 100 1.37 -7.66 10.80
C GLY A 100 0.16 -8.52 11.19
N LEU A 101 -0.83 -7.95 11.90
CA LEU A 101 -2.05 -8.66 12.29
C LEU A 101 -2.78 -9.23 11.08
N THR A 102 -2.86 -8.48 9.98
CA THR A 102 -3.47 -8.94 8.72
C THR A 102 -2.44 -9.56 7.76
N GLY A 103 -1.15 -9.27 7.92
CA GLY A 103 -0.06 -9.77 7.07
C GLY A 103 0.47 -11.17 7.41
N GLY A 104 0.01 -11.78 8.51
CA GLY A 104 0.34 -13.18 8.79
C GLY A 104 0.45 -13.57 10.25
N TYR A 105 0.34 -12.64 11.20
CA TYR A 105 0.34 -13.00 12.64
C TYR A 105 -0.80 -13.96 13.01
N HIS A 106 -1.91 -13.96 12.27
CA HIS A 106 -3.02 -14.89 12.46
C HIS A 106 -2.78 -16.27 11.82
N VAL A 107 -1.72 -16.47 11.03
CA VAL A 107 -1.44 -17.74 10.31
C VAL A 107 -1.44 -18.95 11.24
N PRO A 108 -0.76 -18.94 12.41
CA PRO A 108 -0.81 -20.07 13.32
C PRO A 108 -2.23 -20.31 13.86
N LEU A 109 -2.98 -19.24 14.17
CA LEU A 109 -4.32 -19.34 14.72
C LEU A 109 -5.31 -19.97 13.75
N VAL A 110 -5.18 -19.70 12.45
CA VAL A 110 -6.01 -20.35 11.42
C VAL A 110 -5.53 -21.76 11.08
N ALA A 111 -4.24 -22.07 11.29
CA ALA A 111 -3.67 -23.37 11.00
C ALA A 111 -3.88 -24.40 12.12
N TYR A 112 -3.92 -23.99 13.40
CA TYR A 112 -4.06 -24.92 14.52
C TYR A 112 -5.34 -25.76 14.49
N PRO A 113 -6.52 -25.23 14.11
CA PRO A 113 -7.71 -26.06 13.94
C PRO A 113 -7.52 -27.14 12.85
N LEU A 114 -6.91 -26.77 11.72
CA LEU A 114 -6.61 -27.70 10.63
C LEU A 114 -5.63 -28.80 11.07
N LEU A 115 -4.65 -28.45 11.90
CA LEU A 115 -3.74 -29.44 12.49
C LEU A 115 -4.50 -30.43 13.37
N ALA A 116 -5.46 -29.96 14.17
CA ALA A 116 -6.27 -30.84 15.02
C ALA A 116 -7.14 -31.80 14.19
N GLU A 117 -7.72 -31.32 13.08
CA GLU A 117 -8.46 -32.14 12.12
C GLU A 117 -7.56 -33.22 11.50
N ALA A 118 -6.40 -32.83 10.97
CA ALA A 118 -5.44 -33.75 10.34
C ALA A 118 -4.94 -34.83 11.31
N LEU A 119 -4.73 -34.50 12.59
CA LEU A 119 -4.34 -35.47 13.62
C LEU A 119 -5.46 -36.47 13.92
N ALA A 120 -6.71 -36.02 13.94
CA ALA A 120 -7.86 -36.89 14.18
C ALA A 120 -8.09 -37.86 13.01
N GLU A 121 -7.94 -37.38 11.77
CA GLU A 121 -7.98 -38.20 10.56
C GLU A 121 -6.87 -39.26 10.57
N PHE A 122 -5.64 -38.84 10.86
CA PHE A 122 -4.48 -39.75 10.93
C PHE A 122 -4.67 -40.86 11.98
N GLU A 123 -5.17 -40.54 13.17
CA GLU A 123 -5.41 -41.56 14.21
C GLU A 123 -6.55 -42.51 13.82
N ALA A 124 -7.59 -42.02 13.14
CA ALA A 124 -8.68 -42.87 12.65
C ALA A 124 -8.23 -43.86 11.56
N GLU A 125 -7.24 -43.48 10.75
CA GLU A 125 -6.63 -44.33 9.72
C GLU A 125 -5.58 -45.30 10.26
N ARG A 126 -5.12 -45.10 11.51
CA ARG A 126 -4.00 -45.86 12.08
C ARG A 126 -4.42 -47.31 12.37
N PRO A 127 -3.70 -48.32 11.85
CA PRO A 127 -4.06 -49.71 12.10
C PRO A 127 -3.86 -50.07 13.58
N PRO A 128 -4.77 -50.86 14.18
CA PRO A 128 -4.69 -51.23 15.58
C PRO A 128 -3.42 -52.02 15.86
N GLY A 129 -2.64 -51.57 16.85
CA GLY A 129 -1.43 -52.26 17.33
C GLY A 129 -0.09 -51.81 16.73
N SER A 130 -0.07 -50.70 15.99
CA SER A 130 1.18 -50.00 15.60
C SER A 130 1.71 -49.08 16.69
#